data_AF-A0A091HSW7-F1
#
_entry.id   AF-A0A091HSW7-F1
#
_cell.length_a   1.000
_cell.length_b   1.000
_cell.length_c   1.000
_cell.angle_alpha   90.00
_cell.angle_beta   90.00
_cell.angle_gamma   90.00
#
_symmetry.space_group_name_H-M   'P 1'
#
loop_
_entity.id
_entity.type
_entity.pdbx_description
1 polymer ?
#
loop_
_entity_poly.entity_id
_entity_poly.type
_entity_poly.pdbx_seq_one_letter_code
_entity_poly.pdbx_strand_id
1 'polypeptide(L)' 'GTRIIYDRKFLMDCRNSPGAKTPPSDLPDIPGVTSPKVEELKMENNHIQSCDEKANTGE' A
#
# COMPACT_ATOMS: atom_id res chain seq x y z
N GLY A 1 1.80 -29.29 6.31
CA GLY A 1 2.21 -28.10 5.54
C GLY A 1 2.57 -27.00 6.51
N THR A 2 3.49 -26.12 6.13
CA THR A 2 3.92 -24.99 6.97
C THR A 2 3.17 -23.73 6.54
N ARG A 3 2.66 -22.95 7.50
CA ARG A 3 1.95 -21.70 7.21
C ARG A 3 2.98 -20.61 6.92
N ILE A 4 2.79 -19.88 5.82
CA ILE A 4 3.52 -18.65 5.54
C ILE A 4 2.81 -17.52 6.29
N ILE A 5 3.52 -16.81 7.17
CA ILE A 5 2.99 -15.70 7.97
C ILE A 5 3.89 -14.48 7.75
N TYR A 6 3.28 -13.34 7.51
CA TYR A 6 3.94 -12.04 7.45
C TYR A 6 3.33 -11.11 8.49
N ASP A 7 4.15 -10.29 9.14
CA ASP A 7 3.66 -9.24 10.02
C ASP A 7 3.22 -8.00 9.23
N ARG A 8 2.55 -7.07 9.92
CA ARG A 8 2.12 -5.80 9.31
C ARG A 8 3.32 -5.02 8.77
N LYS A 9 4.44 -5.00 9.49
CA LYS A 9 5.61 -4.18 9.14
C LYS A 9 6.20 -4.61 7.80
N PHE A 10 6.46 -5.91 7.63
CA PHE A 10 6.96 -6.52 6.41
C PHE A 10 6.03 -6.25 5.22
N LEU A 11 4.72 -6.45 5.39
CA LEU A 11 3.75 -6.21 4.31
C LEU A 11 3.73 -4.73 3.86
N MET A 12 3.86 -3.79 4.80
CA MET A 12 3.96 -2.37 4.47
C MET A 12 5.29 -2.03 3.79
N ASP A 13 6.39 -2.64 4.23
CA ASP A 13 7.70 -2.47 3.62
C ASP A 13 7.70 -2.95 2.14
N CYS A 14 6.97 -4.04 1.83
CA CYS A 14 6.81 -4.56 0.46
C CYS A 14 6.15 -3.59 -0.53
N ARG A 15 5.32 -2.64 -0.06
CA ARG A 15 4.66 -1.63 -0.91
C ARG A 15 5.66 -0.75 -1.67
N ASN A 16 6.87 -0.59 -1.16
CA ASN A 16 7.91 0.26 -1.76
C ASN A 16 8.64 -0.40 -2.94
N SER A 17 8.42 -1.69 -3.18
CA SER A 17 9.05 -2.42 -4.28
C SER A 17 8.62 -1.89 -5.65
N PRO A 18 9.49 -1.96 -6.69
CA PRO A 18 9.11 -1.57 -8.05
C PRO A 18 7.91 -2.35 -8.58
N GLY A 19 7.79 -3.63 -8.25
CA GLY A 19 6.68 -4.48 -8.71
C GLY A 19 5.31 -4.02 -8.20
N ALA A 20 5.24 -3.40 -7.02
CA ALA A 20 3.98 -2.88 -6.47
C ALA A 20 3.47 -1.61 -7.18
N LYS A 21 4.29 -0.95 -8.01
CA LYS A 21 3.94 0.27 -8.73
C LYS A 21 3.30 0.00 -10.10
N THR A 22 3.46 -1.21 -10.61
CA THR A 22 2.94 -1.61 -11.92
C THR A 22 1.54 -2.19 -11.74
N PRO A 23 0.51 -1.66 -12.45
CA PRO A 23 -0.83 -2.25 -12.40
C PRO A 23 -0.83 -3.67 -12.99
N PRO A 24 -1.73 -4.56 -12.54
CA PRO A 24 -1.91 -5.86 -13.17
C PRO A 24 -2.26 -5.73 -14.66
N SER A 25 -1.73 -6.63 -15.50
CA SER A 25 -1.90 -6.57 -16.97
C SER A 25 -3.36 -6.56 -17.41
N ASP A 26 -4.23 -7.28 -16.69
CA ASP A 26 -5.65 -7.44 -17.04
C ASP A 26 -6.56 -6.62 -16.11
N LEU A 27 -6.07 -5.49 -15.59
CA LEU A 27 -6.88 -4.62 -14.73
C LEU A 27 -7.99 -3.93 -15.56
N PRO A 28 -9.28 -4.16 -15.26
CA PRO A 28 -10.38 -3.54 -16.02
C PRO A 28 -10.46 -2.03 -15.75
N ASP A 29 -11.00 -1.28 -16.71
CA ASP A 29 -11.31 0.14 -16.54
C ASP A 29 -12.75 0.32 -16.04
N ILE A 30 -12.91 0.34 -14.73
CA ILE A 30 -14.18 0.56 -14.02
C ILE A 30 -14.19 2.01 -13.47
N PRO A 31 -15.10 2.88 -13.98
CA PRO A 31 -15.20 4.26 -13.54
C PRO A 31 -15.39 4.39 -12.02
N GLY A 32 -14.53 5.17 -11.38
CA GLY A 32 -14.59 5.42 -9.93
C GLY A 32 -14.04 4.30 -9.03
N VAL A 33 -13.57 3.18 -9.59
CA VAL A 33 -13.03 2.03 -8.81
C VAL A 33 -11.56 1.79 -9.15
N THR A 34 -11.25 1.66 -10.43
CA THR A 34 -9.91 1.35 -10.92
C THR A 34 -9.36 2.55 -11.68
N SER A 35 -8.04 2.65 -11.74
CA SER A 35 -7.36 3.61 -12.60
C SER A 35 -6.25 2.84 -13.33
N PRO A 36 -6.56 2.17 -14.45
CA PRO A 36 -5.54 1.55 -15.28
C PRO A 36 -4.60 2.66 -15.76
N LYS A 37 -3.39 2.67 -15.22
CA LYS A 37 -2.46 3.79 -15.36
C LYS A 37 -1.89 3.83 -16.78
N VAL A 38 -2.36 4.76 -17.60
CA VAL A 38 -1.62 5.24 -18.78
C VAL A 38 -0.54 6.18 -18.26
N GLU A 39 0.64 5.62 -17.98
CA GLU A 39 1.94 6.30 -17.93
C GLU A 39 1.96 7.76 -17.38
N GLU A 40 1.69 7.96 -16.09
CA GLU A 40 2.12 9.19 -15.42
C GLU A 40 3.04 8.91 -14.23
N LEU A 41 4.33 9.08 -14.51
CA LEU A 41 5.40 9.18 -13.52
C LEU A 41 5.15 10.39 -12.61
N LYS A 42 4.43 10.20 -11.50
CA LYS A 42 4.57 11.10 -10.36
C LYS A 42 4.74 10.32 -9.07
N MET A 43 5.99 10.32 -8.62
CA MET A 43 6.35 10.10 -7.23
C MET A 43 5.69 11.20 -6.40
N GLU A 44 4.63 10.89 -5.68
CA GLU A 44 4.54 11.06 -4.22
C GLU A 44 3.13 10.64 -3.79
N ASN A 45 3.05 9.79 -2.79
CA ASN A 45 1.91 9.85 -1.87
C ASN A 45 2.40 9.38 -0.50
N ASN A 46 3.19 10.24 0.15
CA ASN A 46 3.32 10.25 1.60
C ASN A 46 2.03 10.82 2.20
N HIS A 47 0.96 10.03 2.17
CA HIS A 47 -0.18 10.26 3.06
C HIS A 47 -0.55 8.96 3.76
N ILE A 48 0.36 8.51 4.62
CA ILE A 48 -0.05 7.78 5.80
C ILE A 48 0.04 8.83 6.91
N GLN A 49 -1.10 9.41 7.26
CA GLN A 49 -1.26 10.09 8.53
C GLN A 49 -0.75 9.15 9.62
N SER A 50 0.29 9.58 10.32
CA SER A 50 0.61 9.06 11.63
C SER A 50 -0.65 9.24 12.49
N CYS A 51 -1.42 8.16 12.69
CA CYS A 51 -2.20 8.07 13.90
C CYS A 51 -1.23 7.68 15.01
N ASP A 52 -0.57 8.69 15.58
CA ASP A 52 -0.13 8.63 16.96
C ASP A 52 -1.39 8.45 17.82
N GLU A 53 -1.82 7.21 18.01
CA GLU A 53 -2.71 6.85 19.12
C GLU A 53 -1.90 6.99 20.40
N LYS A 54 -1.88 8.22 20.93
CA LYS A 54 -1.62 8.50 22.34
C LYS A 54 -2.61 7.64 23.16
N ALA A 55 -2.13 6.56 23.76
CA ALA A 55 -2.84 5.86 24.82
C ALA A 55 -2.07 5.99 26.14
N ASN A 56 -2.57 6.94 26.94
CA ASN A 56 -2.61 7.01 28.40
C ASN A 56 -1.33 7.01 29.26
N THR A 57 -1.14 8.17 29.90
CA THR A 57 -0.73 8.33 31.30
C THR A 57 -1.56 7.41 32.22
N GLY A 58 -0.93 6.75 33.18
CA GLY A 58 -1.62 6.01 34.24
C GLY A 58 -0.62 5.22 35.09
N GLU A 59 -0.10 5.90 36.11
CA GLU A 59 0.56 5.44 37.36
C GLU A 59 1.35 4.11 37.39
#